data_AF-A0A836WS26-F1
#
_entry.id   AF-A0A836WS26-F1
#
_cell.length_a   1.000
_cell.length_b   1.000
_cell.length_c   1.000
_cell.angle_alpha   90.00
_cell.angle_beta   90.00
_cell.angle_gamma   90.00
#
_symmetry.space_group_name_H-M   'P 1'
#
loop_
_entity.id
_entity.type
_entity.pdbx_description
1 polymer ?
#
loop_
_entity_poly.entity_id
_entity_poly.type
_entity_poly.pdbx_seq_one_letter_code
_entity_poly.pdbx_strand_id
1 'polypeptide(L)' 'MTNVSKIESLKFENQKLRSYISLVLAEIQLVERISEIKQNFTNPSDFNRITMPMLDRISKIKSEKKLLEENLNLN' A
#
# COMPACT_ATOMS: atom_id res chain seq x y z
N MET A 1 4.53 -7.44 33.70
CA MET A 1 5.14 -7.63 32.36
C MET A 1 6.65 -7.63 32.51
N THR A 2 7.34 -8.63 31.97
CA THR A 2 8.81 -8.66 31.96
C THR A 2 9.35 -7.84 30.78
N ASN A 3 10.56 -7.30 30.88
CA ASN A 3 11.18 -6.51 29.79
C ASN A 3 11.18 -7.25 28.44
N VAL A 4 11.31 -8.58 28.47
CA VAL A 4 11.25 -9.45 27.28
C VAL A 4 9.89 -9.35 26.58
N SER A 5 8.79 -9.43 27.31
CA SER A 5 7.44 -9.32 26.73
C SER A 5 7.16 -7.95 26.08
N LYS A 6 7.72 -6.87 26.66
CA LYS A 6 7.60 -5.52 26.12
C LYS A 6 8.39 -5.38 24.81
N ILE A 7 9.60 -5.93 24.76
CA ILE A 7 10.45 -5.90 23.56
C ILE A 7 9.79 -6.66 22.41
N GLU A 8 9.24 -7.85 22.65
CA GLU A 8 8.56 -8.62 21.60
C GLU A 8 7.31 -7.91 21.06
N SER A 9 6.52 -7.28 21.94
CA SER A 9 5.39 -6.44 21.52
C SER A 9 5.85 -5.29 20.61
N LEU A 10 6.93 -4.59 20.98
CA LEU A 10 7.45 -3.47 20.20
C LEU A 10 8.00 -3.92 18.83
N LYS A 11 8.67 -5.08 18.77
CA LYS A 11 9.13 -5.65 17.49
C LYS A 11 7.96 -5.96 16.57
N PHE A 12 6.90 -6.56 17.10
CA PHE A 12 5.70 -6.88 16.32
C PHE A 12 5.00 -5.63 15.80
N GLU A 13 4.87 -4.60 16.62
CA GLU A 13 4.34 -3.30 16.21
C GLU A 13 5.22 -2.62 15.15
N ASN A 14 6.54 -2.66 15.31
CA ASN A 14 7.48 -2.14 14.32
C ASN A 14 7.38 -2.87 12.98
N GLN A 15 7.18 -4.20 13.00
CA GLN A 15 6.96 -4.98 11.79
C GLN A 15 5.68 -4.54 11.06
N LYS A 16 4.57 -4.35 11.79
CA LYS A 16 3.32 -3.83 11.21
C LYS A 16 3.51 -2.44 10.60
N LEU A 17 4.23 -1.54 11.28
CA LEU A 17 4.55 -0.20 10.76
C LEU A 17 5.35 -0.28 9.45
N ARG A 18 6.35 -1.17 9.37
CA ARG A 18 7.12 -1.39 8.13
C ARG A 18 6.23 -1.91 7.00
N SER A 19 5.33 -2.85 7.30
CA SER A 19 4.35 -3.34 6.32
C SER A 19 3.44 -2.22 5.82
N TYR A 20 2.95 -1.37 6.73
CA TYR A 20 2.11 -0.22 6.38
C TYR A 20 2.85 0.77 5.48
N ILE A 21 4.09 1.15 5.83
CA ILE A 21 4.94 2.04 5.03
C ILE A 21 5.17 1.45 3.62
N SER A 22 5.49 0.16 3.52
CA SER A 22 5.69 -0.50 2.23
C SER A 22 4.44 -0.44 1.34
N LEU A 23 3.25 -0.57 1.93
CA LEU A 23 1.99 -0.46 1.19
C LEU A 23 1.72 0.99 0.72
N VAL A 24 2.00 1.98 1.57
CA VAL A 24 1.89 3.40 1.20
C VAL A 24 2.81 3.71 0.01
N LEU A 25 4.07 3.26 0.06
CA LEU A 25 5.02 3.46 -1.03
C LEU A 25 4.56 2.77 -2.32
N ALA A 26 4.06 1.54 -2.23
CA ALA A 26 3.55 0.81 -3.39
C ALA A 26 2.33 1.51 -4.03
N GLU A 27 1.42 2.07 -3.22
CA GLU A 27 0.29 2.85 -3.72
C GLU A 27 0.76 4.09 -4.49
N ILE A 28 1.70 4.86 -3.92
CA ILE A 28 2.27 6.07 -4.55
C ILE A 28 2.89 5.70 -5.91
N GLN A 29 3.74 4.68 -5.95
CA GLN A 29 4.40 4.23 -7.17
C GLN A 29 3.41 3.79 -8.25
N LEU A 30 2.33 3.09 -7.88
CA LEU A 30 1.30 2.67 -8.84
C LEU A 30 0.53 3.87 -9.40
N VAL A 31 0.20 4.87 -8.57
CA VAL A 31 -0.49 6.09 -8.99
C VAL A 31 0.39 6.93 -9.93
N GLU A 32 1.66 7.09 -9.59
CA GLU A 32 2.66 7.76 -10.45
C GLU A 32 2.76 7.02 -11.80
N ARG A 33 2.89 5.70 -11.77
CA ARG A 33 3.00 4.90 -12.99
C ARG A 33 1.75 4.96 -13.87
N ILE A 34 0.55 4.96 -13.29
CA ILE A 34 -0.70 5.16 -14.05
C ILE A 34 -0.70 6.53 -14.72
N SER A 35 -0.20 7.57 -14.03
CA SER A 35 -0.11 8.92 -14.56
C SER A 35 0.86 9.00 -15.75
N GLU A 36 2.01 8.33 -15.66
CA GLU A 36 2.95 8.19 -16.79
C GLU A 36 2.34 7.43 -17.97
N ILE A 37 1.63 6.33 -17.71
CA ILE A 37 0.96 5.55 -18.77
C ILE A 37 -0.07 6.41 -19.47
N LYS A 38 -0.84 7.22 -18.74
CA LYS A 38 -1.84 8.15 -19.31
C LYS A 38 -1.20 9.16 -20.26
N GLN A 39 0.02 9.62 -19.97
CA GLN A 39 0.74 10.56 -20.82
C GLN A 39 1.31 9.90 -22.09
N ASN A 40 1.66 8.62 -22.03
CA ASN A 40 2.33 7.91 -23.12
C ASN A 40 1.39 7.09 -24.03
N PHE A 41 0.19 6.74 -23.56
CA PHE A 41 -0.78 5.92 -24.33
C PHE A 41 -1.99 6.76 -24.71
N THR A 42 -2.04 7.18 -25.98
CA THR A 42 -3.17 7.94 -26.55
C THR A 42 -4.37 7.06 -26.93
N ASN A 43 -4.17 5.74 -27.08
CA ASN A 43 -5.23 4.78 -27.32
C ASN A 43 -5.94 4.40 -25.99
N PRO A 44 -7.23 4.72 -25.82
CA PRO A 44 -7.97 4.42 -24.59
C PRO A 44 -8.07 2.92 -24.27
N SER A 45 -8.13 2.06 -25.30
CA SER A 45 -8.23 0.61 -25.10
C SER A 45 -6.95 0.02 -24.52
N ASP A 46 -5.79 0.45 -25.04
CA ASP A 46 -4.49 0.00 -24.51
C ASP A 46 -4.24 0.58 -23.11
N PHE A 47 -4.60 1.85 -22.90
CA PHE A 47 -4.55 2.47 -21.58
C PHE A 47 -5.35 1.67 -20.55
N ASN A 48 -6.61 1.34 -20.85
CA ASN A 48 -7.47 0.59 -19.94
C ASN A 48 -6.92 -0.82 -19.70
N ARG A 49 -6.47 -1.52 -20.74
CA ARG A 49 -5.91 -2.88 -20.61
C ARG A 49 -4.71 -2.90 -19.65
N ILE A 50 -3.86 -1.88 -19.70
CA ILE A 50 -2.65 -1.79 -18.86
C ILE A 50 -2.99 -1.31 -17.44
N THR A 51 -3.88 -0.32 -17.30
CA THR A 51 -4.14 0.33 -16.01
C THR A 51 -5.15 -0.38 -15.13
N MET A 52 -6.09 -1.16 -15.69
CA MET A 52 -7.10 -1.86 -14.88
C MET A 52 -6.50 -2.80 -13.81
N PRO A 53 -5.55 -3.69 -14.13
CA PRO A 53 -4.89 -4.51 -13.10
C PRO A 53 -4.17 -3.69 -12.03
N MET A 54 -3.66 -2.51 -12.38
CA MET A 54 -2.99 -1.60 -11.44
C MET A 54 -4.01 -0.93 -10.50
N LEU A 55 -5.16 -0.52 -11.03
CA LEU A 55 -6.27 0.03 -10.25
C LEU A 55 -6.83 -1.01 -9.27
N ASP A 56 -6.97 -2.27 -9.71
CA ASP A 56 -7.35 -3.39 -8.84
C ASP A 56 -6.33 -3.59 -7.71
N ARG A 57 -5.03 -3.51 -8.04
CA ARG A 57 -3.97 -3.62 -7.03
C ARG A 57 -4.00 -2.45 -6.05
N ILE A 58 -4.24 -1.22 -6.50
CA ILE A 58 -4.42 -0.05 -5.62
C ILE A 58 -5.61 -0.26 -4.68
N SER A 59 -6.75 -0.73 -5.19
CA SER A 59 -7.93 -1.02 -4.36
C SER A 59 -7.63 -2.04 -3.25
N LYS A 60 -6.88 -3.10 -3.60
CA LYS A 60 -6.42 -4.10 -2.63
C LYS A 60 -5.45 -3.49 -1.60
N ILE A 61 -4.48 -2.69 -2.04
CA ILE A 61 -3.53 -2.00 -1.14
C ILE A 61 -4.27 -1.08 -0.16
N LYS A 62 -5.26 -0.31 -0.63
CA LYS A 62 -6.07 0.54 0.25
C LYS A 62 -6.78 -0.25 1.34
N SER A 63 -7.35 -1.40 0.99
CA SER A 63 -7.98 -2.30 1.96
C SER A 63 -6.98 -2.87 2.97
N GLU A 64 -5.80 -3.29 2.51
CA GLU A 64 -4.72 -3.80 3.36
C GLU A 64 -4.17 -2.72 4.31
N LYS A 65 -4.00 -1.49 3.81
CA LYS A 65 -3.56 -0.33 4.59
C LYS A 65 -4.55 0.00 5.71
N LYS A 66 -5.84 0.08 5.38
CA LYS A 66 -6.89 0.39 6.36
C LYS A 66 -6.88 -0.58 7.54
N LEU A 67 -6.73 -1.87 7.25
CA LEU A 67 -6.61 -2.90 8.30
C LEU A 67 -5.39 -2.64 9.20
N LEU A 68 -4.26 -2.22 8.63
CA LEU A 68 -3.06 -1.90 9.41
C LEU A 68 -3.19 -0.58 10.18
N GLU A 69 -3.84 0.44 9.63
CA GLU A 69 -4.13 1.72 10.31
C GLU A 69 -4.95 1.46 11.59
N GLU A 70 -6.01 0.66 11.48
CA GLU A 70 -6.84 0.25 12.63
C GLU A 70 -6.01 -0.55 13.67
N ASN A 71 -5.18 -1.49 13.21
CA ASN A 71 -4.32 -2.31 14.08
C ASN A 71 -3.21 -1.53 14.79
N LEU A 72 -2.79 -0.41 14.22
CA LEU A 72 -1.71 0.46 14.71
C LEU A 72 -2.25 1.72 15.40
N ASN A 73 -3.56 1.93 15.42
CA ASN A 73 -4.21 3.14 15.91
C ASN A 73 -3.67 4.42 15.24
N LEU A 74 -3.53 4.40 13.90
CA LEU A 74 -3.03 5.54 13.12
C LEU A 74 -4.15 6.46 12.57
N ASN A 75 -5.39 6.23 13.00
CA ASN A 75 -6.59 6.94 12.54
C ASN A 75 -6.62 8.40 12.96
#